data_AF-A0A9E2AE97-F1
#
_entry.id   AF-A0A9E2AE97-F1
#
_cell.length_a   1.000
_cell.length_b   1.000
_cell.length_c   1.000
_cell.angle_alpha   90.00
_cell.angle_beta   90.00
_cell.angle_gamma   90.00
#
_symmetry.space_group_name_H-M   'P 1'
#
loop_
_entity.id
_entity.type
_entity.pdbx_description
1 polymer ?
#
loop_
_entity_poly.entity_id
_entity_poly.type
_entity_poly.pdbx_seq_one_letter_code
_entity_poly.pdbx_strand_id
1 'polypeptide(L)'
;MATDLWFRNPRNYIRQLKECGVSSFSWDRWVLRQYEIDPGRFGDLWMKGRPWRALLVGDQGSDYIDHENPEPVHRLPTWKWGVHRPRDLIDWIEKNPDPSAPHMVVVTGVPSVLHHKKARRLLFDLAELQRDNPDCKVHIHAMYSYRFLFGLGFRSVDYDGRQQAAQDRVILPNGKYITKASEADLDREDYRMWINLIGERDFTDAGERCTFNVLSAQWAAKFWEVDINFRVTPPELEELGDLDEWLGQTVPPLRGKSHAGGGKKDAGDMIVCDGCSLQLSCKLYREGSVCNVPQSDGSKLAKFFGSKDSDVIVDGLVGILELQEKRATRALSLEETRIQMNEERQRQLDAGEIEREELPEFFDGPMMDPETTKIVGELARTGLSIARLRKPTAPLVVNQNTQIGPGMANAQLSEQASTAQVVSMLESKGWELTEGQPNSITEELIEQVKITGKVPPIPANLPAAIEAANVIEDEEE
;
A
#
# COMPACT_ATOMS: atom_id res chain seq x y z
N MET A 1 -6.85 -6.87 -4.04
CA MET A 1 -7.35 -6.60 -5.40
C MET A 1 -8.64 -5.79 -5.31
N ALA A 2 -8.97 -5.01 -6.35
CA ALA A 2 -10.25 -4.29 -6.38
C ALA A 2 -11.45 -5.28 -6.44
N THR A 3 -12.48 -5.02 -5.63
CA THR A 3 -13.74 -5.78 -5.60
C THR A 3 -14.66 -5.33 -6.73
N ASP A 4 -15.26 -6.28 -7.44
CA ASP A 4 -16.26 -6.04 -8.48
C ASP A 4 -17.60 -5.64 -7.85
N LEU A 5 -17.90 -4.33 -7.82
CA LEU A 5 -19.04 -3.75 -7.11
C LEU A 5 -20.27 -3.59 -8.02
N TRP A 6 -21.42 -4.06 -7.52
CA TRP A 6 -22.71 -4.00 -8.17
C TRP A 6 -23.72 -3.20 -7.32
N PHE A 7 -24.59 -2.42 -7.97
CA PHE A 7 -25.60 -1.62 -7.27
C PHE A 7 -27.00 -2.22 -7.40
N ARG A 8 -27.57 -2.60 -6.25
CA ARG A 8 -28.72 -3.48 -6.14
C ARG A 8 -30.06 -2.74 -6.25
N ASN A 9 -30.96 -3.25 -7.09
CA ASN A 9 -32.31 -2.75 -7.32
C ASN A 9 -32.36 -1.23 -7.62
N PRO A 10 -31.61 -0.73 -8.63
CA PRO A 10 -31.34 0.69 -8.84
C PRO A 10 -32.56 1.56 -9.18
N ARG A 11 -33.74 0.96 -9.42
CA ARG A 11 -35.03 1.61 -9.76
C ARG A 11 -35.26 2.96 -9.08
N ASN A 12 -35.01 3.03 -7.77
CA ASN A 12 -35.37 4.18 -6.93
C ASN A 12 -34.22 5.20 -6.74
N TYR A 13 -33.04 4.97 -7.33
CA TYR A 13 -31.85 5.82 -7.19
C TYR A 13 -30.93 5.85 -8.44
N ILE A 14 -31.46 5.48 -9.60
CA ILE A 14 -30.73 5.41 -10.88
C ILE A 14 -30.17 6.77 -11.34
N ARG A 15 -30.76 7.89 -10.87
CA ARG A 15 -30.24 9.24 -11.14
C ARG A 15 -28.88 9.44 -10.46
N GLN A 16 -28.78 9.08 -9.19
CA GLN A 16 -27.54 9.13 -8.40
C GLN A 16 -26.47 8.20 -8.97
N LEU A 17 -26.84 7.00 -9.45
CA LEU A 17 -25.90 6.11 -10.14
C LEU A 17 -25.36 6.73 -11.44
N LYS A 18 -26.22 7.37 -12.24
CA LYS A 18 -25.82 8.04 -13.48
C LYS A 18 -24.85 9.21 -13.24
N GLU A 19 -25.11 9.98 -12.18
CA GLU A 19 -24.24 11.04 -11.68
C GLU A 19 -22.87 10.47 -11.27
N CYS A 20 -22.83 9.41 -10.46
CA CYS A 20 -21.61 8.73 -10.00
C CYS A 20 -20.87 7.91 -11.08
N GLY A 21 -21.31 7.98 -12.34
CA GLY A 21 -20.71 7.22 -13.45
C GLY A 21 -20.93 5.69 -13.38
N VAL A 22 -21.82 5.20 -12.53
CA VAL A 22 -22.05 3.77 -12.30
C VAL A 22 -22.96 3.16 -13.38
N SER A 23 -22.52 2.05 -13.99
CA SER A 23 -23.29 1.26 -14.96
C SER A 23 -23.36 -0.24 -14.65
N SER A 24 -23.01 -0.66 -13.42
CA SER A 24 -23.05 -2.07 -12.98
C SER A 24 -24.15 -2.29 -11.94
N PHE A 25 -25.15 -3.11 -12.28
CA PHE A 25 -26.36 -3.28 -11.46
C PHE A 25 -26.58 -4.73 -11.03
N SER A 26 -27.06 -4.97 -9.82
CA SER A 26 -27.74 -6.23 -9.50
C SER A 26 -29.23 -6.00 -9.39
N TRP A 27 -30.02 -6.99 -9.78
CA TRP A 27 -31.47 -6.97 -9.70
C TRP A 27 -31.96 -8.25 -9.06
N ASP A 28 -32.80 -8.12 -8.04
CA ASP A 28 -33.60 -9.24 -7.61
C ASP A 28 -34.65 -9.56 -8.68
N ARG A 29 -34.73 -10.82 -9.13
CA ARG A 29 -35.79 -11.24 -10.08
C ARG A 29 -37.21 -10.96 -9.57
N TRP A 30 -37.42 -10.90 -8.25
CA TRP A 30 -38.72 -10.53 -7.67
C TRP A 30 -39.04 -9.03 -7.86
N VAL A 31 -38.05 -8.15 -7.79
CA VAL A 31 -38.21 -6.70 -8.05
C VAL A 31 -38.51 -6.45 -9.53
N LEU A 32 -37.80 -7.13 -10.43
CA LEU A 32 -38.07 -7.05 -11.88
C LEU A 32 -39.51 -7.47 -12.20
N ARG A 33 -39.96 -8.60 -11.65
CA ARG A 33 -41.33 -9.10 -11.82
C ARG A 33 -42.38 -8.19 -11.17
N GLN A 34 -42.14 -7.67 -9.97
CA GLN A 34 -43.10 -6.85 -9.24
C GLN A 34 -43.35 -5.48 -9.89
N TYR A 35 -42.36 -4.93 -10.59
CA TYR A 35 -42.45 -3.62 -11.23
C TYR A 35 -42.43 -3.67 -12.77
N GLU A 36 -42.57 -4.87 -13.35
CA GLU A 36 -42.57 -5.13 -14.79
C GLU A 36 -41.36 -4.51 -15.54
N ILE A 37 -40.19 -4.58 -14.90
CA ILE A 37 -38.94 -4.00 -15.41
C ILE A 37 -38.24 -5.01 -16.33
N ASP A 38 -38.18 -4.66 -17.62
CA ASP A 38 -37.19 -5.18 -18.56
C ASP A 38 -35.81 -4.58 -18.21
N PRO A 39 -34.82 -5.39 -17.77
CA PRO A 39 -33.54 -4.88 -17.28
C PRO A 39 -32.64 -4.35 -18.40
N GLY A 40 -32.78 -4.86 -19.63
CA GLY A 40 -32.03 -4.39 -20.80
C GLY A 40 -32.50 -3.02 -21.24
N ARG A 41 -33.81 -2.86 -21.46
CA ARG A 41 -34.44 -1.57 -21.75
C ARG A 41 -34.19 -0.54 -20.64
N PHE A 42 -34.13 -0.99 -19.38
CA PHE A 42 -33.76 -0.11 -18.26
C PHE A 42 -32.31 0.38 -18.38
N GLY A 43 -31.36 -0.52 -18.66
CA GLY A 43 -29.95 -0.17 -18.90
C GLY A 43 -29.82 0.85 -20.03
N ASP A 44 -30.36 0.53 -21.21
CA ASP A 44 -30.27 1.40 -22.40
C ASP A 44 -30.99 2.74 -22.22
N LEU A 45 -32.11 2.79 -21.47
CA LEU A 45 -32.83 4.05 -21.23
C LEU A 45 -32.02 5.01 -20.35
N TRP A 46 -31.39 4.51 -19.29
CA TRP A 46 -30.73 5.35 -18.29
C TRP A 46 -29.25 5.61 -18.59
N MET A 47 -28.54 4.62 -19.13
CA MET A 47 -27.09 4.65 -19.42
C MET A 47 -26.76 4.88 -20.89
N LYS A 48 -27.65 5.51 -21.67
CA LYS A 48 -27.41 5.92 -23.08
C LYS A 48 -25.99 6.43 -23.32
N GLY A 49 -25.26 5.76 -24.23
CA GLY A 49 -23.88 6.11 -24.60
C GLY A 49 -22.81 5.64 -23.61
N ARG A 50 -23.14 4.76 -22.66
CA ARG A 50 -22.19 4.12 -21.74
C ARG A 50 -22.46 2.60 -21.69
N PRO A 51 -21.44 1.73 -21.77
CA PRO A 51 -21.63 0.30 -21.57
C PRO A 51 -22.12 0.03 -20.15
N TRP A 52 -23.12 -0.85 -20.03
CA TRP A 52 -23.72 -1.27 -18.76
C TRP A 52 -23.77 -2.80 -18.69
N ARG A 53 -23.87 -3.32 -17.46
CA ARG A 53 -24.02 -4.76 -17.19
C ARG A 53 -24.93 -5.00 -15.99
N ALA A 54 -25.69 -6.09 -16.00
CA ALA A 54 -26.64 -6.43 -14.95
C ALA A 54 -26.61 -7.91 -14.54
N LEU A 55 -26.65 -8.15 -13.23
CA LEU A 55 -26.74 -9.47 -12.60
C LEU A 55 -28.17 -9.72 -12.09
N LEU A 56 -28.87 -10.69 -12.68
CA LEU A 56 -30.29 -10.96 -12.43
C LEU A 56 -30.45 -12.09 -11.39
N VAL A 57 -30.32 -11.73 -10.12
CA VAL A 57 -30.19 -12.64 -8.98
C VAL A 57 -31.51 -13.38 -8.69
N GLY A 58 -31.43 -14.72 -8.60
CA GLY A 58 -32.59 -15.57 -8.33
C GLY A 58 -32.27 -16.90 -7.67
N ASP A 59 -33.25 -17.44 -6.95
CA ASP A 59 -33.18 -18.71 -6.20
C ASP A 59 -32.85 -19.94 -7.06
N GLN A 60 -33.20 -19.92 -8.34
CA GLN A 60 -33.02 -21.03 -9.30
C GLN A 60 -31.80 -20.85 -10.21
N GLY A 61 -30.89 -19.94 -9.83
CA GLY A 61 -29.78 -19.47 -10.67
C GLY A 61 -29.87 -17.96 -10.91
N SER A 62 -28.75 -17.35 -11.27
CA SER A 62 -28.64 -15.91 -11.55
C SER A 62 -28.19 -15.73 -12.99
N ASP A 63 -28.83 -14.86 -13.76
CA ASP A 63 -28.42 -14.66 -15.16
C ASP A 63 -27.53 -13.41 -15.27
N TYR A 64 -26.53 -13.42 -16.15
CA TYR A 64 -25.71 -12.25 -16.50
C TYR A 64 -26.16 -11.70 -17.85
N ILE A 65 -26.30 -10.37 -17.95
CA ILE A 65 -26.57 -9.64 -19.20
C ILE A 65 -25.75 -8.35 -19.25
N ASP A 66 -25.55 -7.80 -20.46
CA ASP A 66 -24.91 -6.50 -20.68
C ASP A 66 -25.47 -5.74 -21.88
N HIS A 67 -24.89 -4.59 -22.19
CA HIS A 67 -25.32 -3.71 -23.28
C HIS A 67 -25.17 -4.33 -24.68
N GLU A 68 -24.25 -5.28 -24.86
CA GLU A 68 -24.09 -6.02 -26.12
C GLU A 68 -25.05 -7.22 -26.17
N ASN A 69 -25.29 -7.84 -25.02
CA ASN A 69 -26.11 -9.03 -24.84
C ASN A 69 -27.20 -8.79 -23.77
N PRO A 70 -28.28 -8.06 -24.10
CA PRO A 70 -29.34 -7.71 -23.15
C PRO A 70 -30.26 -8.90 -22.79
N GLU A 71 -30.18 -10.01 -23.54
CA GLU A 71 -30.88 -11.26 -23.24
C GLU A 71 -30.00 -12.20 -22.39
N PRO A 72 -30.57 -12.98 -21.44
CA PRO A 72 -29.85 -13.97 -20.62
C PRO A 72 -29.06 -15.05 -21.37
N VAL A 73 -27.82 -14.75 -21.80
CA VAL A 73 -26.93 -15.72 -22.47
C VAL A 73 -26.40 -16.77 -21.48
N HIS A 74 -25.98 -16.36 -20.29
CA HIS A 74 -25.33 -17.24 -19.30
C HIS A 74 -26.09 -17.27 -17.96
N ARG A 75 -26.36 -18.49 -17.47
CA ARG A 75 -26.89 -18.72 -16.13
C ARG A 75 -25.80 -19.17 -15.17
N LEU A 76 -25.46 -18.28 -14.25
CA LEU A 76 -24.56 -18.52 -13.14
C LEU A 76 -25.25 -19.34 -12.03
N PRO A 77 -24.54 -20.25 -11.36
CA PRO A 77 -25.06 -20.98 -10.21
C PRO A 77 -25.36 -20.04 -9.04
N THR A 78 -26.53 -20.24 -8.39
CA THR A 78 -26.88 -19.55 -7.14
C THR A 78 -26.78 -20.51 -5.95
N TRP A 79 -25.89 -20.22 -5.00
CA TRP A 79 -25.83 -20.93 -3.72
C TRP A 79 -26.63 -20.19 -2.66
N LYS A 80 -27.78 -20.78 -2.29
CA LYS A 80 -28.66 -20.23 -1.25
C LYS A 80 -28.41 -20.86 0.11
N TRP A 81 -28.03 -20.04 1.10
CA TRP A 81 -27.82 -20.47 2.49
C TRP A 81 -29.05 -21.17 3.07
N GLY A 82 -28.81 -22.26 3.81
CA GLY A 82 -29.87 -23.05 4.46
C GLY A 82 -30.68 -23.95 3.52
N VAL A 83 -30.52 -23.80 2.21
CA VAL A 83 -31.12 -24.68 1.18
C VAL A 83 -30.06 -25.63 0.61
N HIS A 84 -28.87 -25.09 0.28
CA HIS A 84 -27.76 -25.85 -0.28
C HIS A 84 -26.72 -26.20 0.81
N ARG A 85 -25.95 -27.27 0.59
CA ARG A 85 -24.87 -27.71 1.49
C ARG A 85 -23.57 -26.99 1.10
N PRO A 86 -22.63 -26.73 2.04
CA PRO A 86 -21.36 -26.08 1.71
C PRO A 86 -20.53 -26.83 0.65
N ARG A 87 -20.61 -28.17 0.61
CA ARG A 87 -19.95 -28.97 -0.42
C ARG A 87 -20.49 -28.66 -1.83
N ASP A 88 -21.79 -28.41 -1.96
CA ASP A 88 -22.41 -28.12 -3.26
C ASP A 88 -21.85 -26.83 -3.89
N LEU A 89 -21.31 -25.92 -3.07
CA LEU A 89 -20.59 -24.72 -3.55
C LEU A 89 -19.18 -25.05 -4.06
N ILE A 90 -18.42 -25.89 -3.35
CA ILE A 90 -17.08 -26.33 -3.75
C ILE A 90 -17.19 -27.08 -5.09
N ASP A 91 -18.14 -28.03 -5.17
CA ASP A 91 -18.51 -28.78 -6.38
C ASP A 91 -19.00 -27.89 -7.55
N TRP A 92 -19.22 -26.58 -7.36
CA TRP A 92 -19.56 -25.57 -8.39
C TRP A 92 -18.42 -24.60 -8.72
N ILE A 93 -17.46 -24.40 -7.80
CA ILE A 93 -16.26 -23.58 -8.01
C ILE A 93 -15.17 -24.39 -8.71
N GLU A 94 -15.04 -25.68 -8.38
CA GLU A 94 -14.13 -26.61 -9.06
C GLU A 94 -14.61 -26.99 -10.47
N LYS A 95 -15.92 -26.85 -10.76
CA LYS A 95 -16.48 -27.11 -12.10
C LYS A 95 -16.26 -25.91 -13.00
N ASN A 96 -15.10 -25.95 -13.66
CA ASN A 96 -14.68 -25.02 -14.70
C ASN A 96 -15.87 -24.69 -15.65
N PRO A 97 -16.31 -23.43 -15.73
CA PRO A 97 -17.56 -23.06 -16.39
C PRO A 97 -17.42 -23.01 -17.91
N ASP A 98 -18.53 -22.67 -18.57
CA ASP A 98 -18.56 -22.20 -19.95
C ASP A 98 -17.50 -21.10 -20.17
N PRO A 99 -16.52 -21.27 -21.08
CA PRO A 99 -15.48 -20.26 -21.34
C PRO A 99 -15.99 -18.92 -21.87
N SER A 100 -17.25 -18.84 -22.32
CA SER A 100 -17.89 -17.58 -22.72
C SER A 100 -18.57 -16.85 -21.55
N ALA A 101 -18.78 -17.51 -20.42
CA ALA A 101 -19.37 -16.93 -19.22
C ALA A 101 -18.32 -16.41 -18.22
N PRO A 102 -18.61 -15.36 -17.43
CA PRO A 102 -17.74 -14.98 -16.31
C PRO A 102 -17.78 -16.08 -15.23
N HIS A 103 -16.62 -16.62 -14.85
CA HIS A 103 -16.54 -17.62 -13.78
C HIS A 103 -16.97 -17.00 -12.44
N MET A 104 -18.20 -17.27 -12.02
CA MET A 104 -18.83 -16.64 -10.86
C MET A 104 -19.89 -17.56 -10.23
N VAL A 105 -19.92 -17.61 -8.90
CA VAL A 105 -21.01 -18.23 -8.13
C VAL A 105 -21.67 -17.18 -7.25
N VAL A 106 -23.01 -17.11 -7.28
CA VAL A 106 -23.80 -16.09 -6.57
C VAL A 106 -24.31 -16.63 -5.25
N VAL A 107 -23.83 -16.09 -4.12
CA VAL A 107 -24.18 -16.52 -2.76
C VAL A 107 -25.33 -15.66 -2.23
N THR A 108 -26.47 -16.28 -1.92
CA THR A 108 -27.72 -15.61 -1.52
C THR A 108 -28.28 -16.12 -0.18
N GLY A 109 -29.18 -15.34 0.41
CA GLY A 109 -29.91 -15.73 1.62
C GLY A 109 -29.08 -15.77 2.91
N VAL A 110 -27.86 -15.22 2.90
CA VAL A 110 -26.99 -15.13 4.09
C VAL A 110 -27.68 -14.24 5.14
N PRO A 111 -28.02 -14.77 6.34
CA PRO A 111 -28.77 -14.03 7.33
C PRO A 111 -27.84 -13.12 8.14
N SER A 112 -28.44 -12.12 8.82
CA SER A 112 -27.68 -11.07 9.53
C SER A 112 -26.60 -11.62 10.47
N VAL A 113 -25.34 -11.30 10.13
CA VAL A 113 -24.12 -11.68 10.87
C VAL A 113 -24.10 -11.20 12.32
N LEU A 114 -24.91 -10.20 12.67
CA LEU A 114 -25.06 -9.69 14.03
C LEU A 114 -25.78 -10.69 14.94
N HIS A 115 -26.71 -11.48 14.39
CA HIS A 115 -27.53 -12.43 15.14
C HIS A 115 -27.13 -13.89 14.88
N HIS A 116 -26.59 -14.19 13.70
CA HIS A 116 -26.27 -15.57 13.28
C HIS A 116 -24.76 -15.83 13.27
N LYS A 117 -24.21 -16.30 14.41
CA LYS A 117 -22.79 -16.73 14.53
C LYS A 117 -22.37 -17.72 13.43
N LYS A 118 -23.26 -18.62 13.00
CA LYS A 118 -23.02 -19.57 11.90
C LYS A 118 -22.81 -18.87 10.54
N ALA A 119 -23.59 -17.83 10.23
CA ALA A 119 -23.42 -17.06 8.99
C ALA A 119 -22.14 -16.21 9.02
N ARG A 120 -21.74 -15.71 10.20
CA ARG A 120 -20.43 -15.08 10.35
C ARG A 120 -19.26 -16.06 10.14
N ARG A 121 -19.38 -17.33 10.55
CA ARG A 121 -18.35 -18.35 10.24
C ARG A 121 -18.34 -18.67 8.74
N LEU A 122 -19.51 -18.90 8.13
CA LEU A 122 -19.65 -19.09 6.67
C LEU A 122 -18.89 -18.01 5.89
N LEU A 123 -19.05 -16.73 6.22
CA LEU A 123 -18.37 -15.67 5.45
C LEU A 123 -16.84 -15.73 5.55
N PHE A 124 -16.26 -16.30 6.62
CA PHE A 124 -14.83 -16.61 6.64
C PHE A 124 -14.52 -17.84 5.79
N ASP A 125 -15.32 -18.90 5.85
CA ASP A 125 -15.17 -20.11 5.01
C ASP A 125 -15.25 -19.77 3.51
N LEU A 126 -16.13 -18.84 3.12
CA LEU A 126 -16.29 -18.34 1.75
C LEU A 126 -15.13 -17.44 1.32
N ALA A 127 -14.56 -16.66 2.24
CA ALA A 127 -13.39 -15.81 1.98
C ALA A 127 -12.08 -16.64 1.88
N GLU A 128 -12.03 -17.77 2.57
CA GLU A 128 -11.01 -18.80 2.42
C GLU A 128 -11.14 -19.46 1.03
N LEU A 129 -12.32 -19.97 0.70
CA LEU A 129 -12.64 -20.58 -0.60
C LEU A 129 -12.38 -19.64 -1.80
N GLN A 130 -12.65 -18.34 -1.66
CA GLN A 130 -12.33 -17.30 -2.65
C GLN A 130 -10.82 -17.03 -2.80
N ARG A 131 -10.03 -17.20 -1.75
CA ARG A 131 -8.56 -17.07 -1.82
C ARG A 131 -7.95 -18.26 -2.54
N ASP A 132 -8.44 -19.45 -2.22
CA ASP A 132 -7.93 -20.72 -2.75
C ASP A 132 -8.33 -20.92 -4.22
N ASN A 133 -9.45 -20.32 -4.66
CA ASN A 133 -9.95 -20.35 -6.03
C ASN A 133 -9.97 -18.93 -6.64
N PRO A 134 -8.80 -18.36 -6.99
CA PRO A 134 -8.72 -16.98 -7.47
C PRO A 134 -9.50 -16.73 -8.77
N ASP A 135 -9.56 -17.72 -9.67
CA ASP A 135 -10.17 -17.56 -10.99
C ASP A 135 -11.71 -17.56 -10.95
N CYS A 136 -12.30 -17.99 -9.83
CA CYS A 136 -13.74 -17.91 -9.60
C CYS A 136 -14.10 -16.65 -8.81
N LYS A 137 -15.10 -15.87 -9.24
CA LYS A 137 -15.69 -14.79 -8.44
C LYS A 137 -16.77 -15.34 -7.51
N VAL A 138 -16.53 -15.37 -6.21
CA VAL A 138 -17.59 -15.59 -5.21
C VAL A 138 -18.34 -14.27 -5.03
N HIS A 139 -19.53 -14.14 -5.63
CA HIS A 139 -20.36 -12.95 -5.50
C HIS A 139 -21.24 -13.02 -4.24
N ILE A 140 -21.02 -12.12 -3.28
CA ILE A 140 -21.87 -12.05 -2.07
C ILE A 140 -22.99 -11.03 -2.26
N HIS A 141 -24.22 -11.54 -2.33
CA HIS A 141 -25.43 -10.75 -2.54
C HIS A 141 -26.14 -10.38 -1.21
N ALA A 142 -26.76 -9.19 -1.19
CA ALA A 142 -27.59 -8.63 -0.12
C ALA A 142 -26.91 -8.40 1.24
N MET A 143 -25.60 -8.12 1.25
CA MET A 143 -24.86 -7.76 2.45
C MET A 143 -24.80 -6.23 2.67
N TYR A 144 -24.85 -5.81 3.94
CA TYR A 144 -25.10 -4.40 4.32
C TYR A 144 -23.93 -3.66 4.98
N SER A 145 -22.79 -4.32 5.18
CA SER A 145 -21.67 -3.77 5.95
C SER A 145 -20.38 -3.88 5.16
N TYR A 146 -19.74 -2.74 4.91
CA TYR A 146 -18.49 -2.65 4.12
C TYR A 146 -17.39 -3.57 4.67
N ARG A 147 -17.34 -3.78 6.00
CA ARG A 147 -16.42 -4.73 6.65
C ARG A 147 -16.57 -6.17 6.15
N PHE A 148 -17.77 -6.58 5.76
CA PHE A 148 -18.03 -7.93 5.24
C PHE A 148 -18.09 -7.97 3.71
N LEU A 149 -18.43 -6.85 3.05
CA LEU A 149 -18.40 -6.72 1.59
C LEU A 149 -16.96 -6.69 1.07
N PHE A 150 -16.15 -5.77 1.59
CA PHE A 150 -14.78 -5.51 1.11
C PHE A 150 -13.73 -6.10 2.07
N GLY A 151 -13.94 -5.97 3.38
CA GLY A 151 -12.99 -6.39 4.43
C GLY A 151 -12.82 -7.89 4.67
N LEU A 152 -13.28 -8.74 3.73
CA LEU A 152 -13.02 -10.18 3.71
C LEU A 152 -12.35 -10.65 2.40
N GLY A 153 -12.08 -9.77 1.44
CA GLY A 153 -11.39 -10.13 0.18
C GLY A 153 -12.28 -10.82 -0.86
N PHE A 154 -13.60 -10.60 -0.82
CA PHE A 154 -14.49 -11.07 -1.89
C PHE A 154 -14.21 -10.33 -3.21
N ARG A 155 -14.15 -11.07 -4.33
CA ARG A 155 -13.90 -10.48 -5.65
C ARG A 155 -15.13 -9.84 -6.27
N SER A 156 -16.34 -10.09 -5.76
CA SER A 156 -17.59 -9.55 -6.30
C SER A 156 -18.64 -9.40 -5.19
N VAL A 157 -19.34 -8.27 -5.13
CA VAL A 157 -20.40 -8.02 -4.12
C VAL A 157 -21.46 -7.05 -4.64
N ASP A 158 -22.66 -7.06 -4.05
CA ASP A 158 -23.65 -5.99 -4.27
C ASP A 158 -23.97 -5.13 -3.04
N TYR A 159 -24.45 -3.92 -3.31
CA TYR A 159 -24.72 -2.89 -2.31
C TYR A 159 -25.92 -2.01 -2.69
N ASP A 160 -26.59 -1.46 -1.67
CA ASP A 160 -27.79 -0.62 -1.79
C ASP A 160 -27.60 0.68 -0.99
N GLY A 161 -27.11 1.71 -1.68
CA GLY A 161 -26.87 3.03 -1.07
C GLY A 161 -28.16 3.74 -0.64
N ARG A 162 -29.28 3.44 -1.30
CA ARG A 162 -30.57 4.10 -1.06
C ARG A 162 -31.26 3.57 0.19
N GLN A 163 -31.17 2.27 0.47
CA GLN A 163 -31.73 1.69 1.70
C GLN A 163 -31.09 2.30 2.97
N GLN A 164 -29.82 2.69 2.92
CA GLN A 164 -29.12 3.32 4.03
C GLN A 164 -29.38 4.84 4.08
N ALA A 165 -29.35 5.53 2.93
CA ALA A 165 -29.70 6.96 2.85
C ALA A 165 -31.12 7.26 3.35
N ALA A 166 -32.08 6.36 3.10
CA ALA A 166 -33.46 6.41 3.58
C ALA A 166 -33.65 6.01 5.05
N GLN A 167 -32.57 5.63 5.75
CA GLN A 167 -32.52 5.47 7.21
C GLN A 167 -31.73 6.63 7.87
N ASP A 168 -31.60 7.75 7.15
CA ASP A 168 -30.80 8.92 7.49
C ASP A 168 -29.34 8.57 7.81
N ARG A 169 -28.75 7.64 7.04
CA ARG A 169 -27.35 7.25 7.19
C ARG A 169 -26.47 7.69 6.03
N VAL A 170 -25.35 8.28 6.41
CA VAL A 170 -24.17 8.50 5.58
C VAL A 170 -23.16 7.44 5.96
N ILE A 171 -22.73 6.60 5.02
CA ILE A 171 -21.74 5.55 5.25
C ILE A 171 -20.40 6.05 4.71
N LEU A 172 -19.40 6.09 5.58
CA LEU A 172 -18.05 6.52 5.25
C LEU A 172 -17.26 5.36 4.61
N PRO A 173 -16.22 5.62 3.79
CA PRO A 173 -15.53 4.56 3.06
C PRO A 173 -14.83 3.50 3.93
N ASN A 174 -14.57 3.81 5.20
CA ASN A 174 -14.10 2.86 6.22
C ASN A 174 -15.20 1.98 6.86
N GLY A 175 -16.45 2.09 6.39
CA GLY A 175 -17.58 1.31 6.89
C GLY A 175 -18.17 1.75 8.23
N LYS A 176 -17.70 2.86 8.83
CA LYS A 176 -18.47 3.60 9.84
C LYS A 176 -19.70 4.22 9.18
N TYR A 177 -20.71 4.57 9.97
CA TYR A 177 -21.85 5.33 9.49
C TYR A 177 -22.28 6.40 10.49
N ILE A 178 -22.62 7.57 9.96
CA ILE A 178 -23.28 8.66 10.68
C ILE A 178 -24.79 8.40 10.62
N THR A 179 -25.52 8.62 11.70
CA THR A 179 -26.99 8.44 11.75
C THR A 179 -27.65 9.76 12.11
N LYS A 180 -28.64 10.19 11.33
CA LYS A 180 -29.26 11.52 11.39
C LYS A 180 -28.30 12.70 11.16
N ALA A 181 -27.15 12.45 10.51
CA ALA A 181 -26.20 13.43 9.95
C ALA A 181 -26.22 14.80 10.63
N SER A 182 -25.96 14.85 11.95
CA SER A 182 -26.00 16.11 12.70
C SER A 182 -24.76 16.94 12.37
N GLU A 183 -24.86 18.27 12.39
CA GLU A 183 -23.70 19.17 12.19
C GLU A 183 -22.54 18.76 13.10
N ALA A 184 -22.82 18.51 14.38
CA ALA A 184 -21.86 18.04 15.38
C ALA A 184 -21.27 16.62 15.13
N ASP A 185 -21.90 15.78 14.30
CA ASP A 185 -21.29 14.54 13.81
C ASP A 185 -20.48 14.77 12.53
N LEU A 186 -20.97 15.61 11.61
CA LEU A 186 -20.32 15.92 10.33
C LEU A 186 -19.01 16.69 10.54
N ASP A 187 -18.99 17.61 11.50
CA ASP A 187 -17.81 18.38 11.93
C ASP A 187 -16.80 17.58 12.75
N ARG A 188 -17.08 16.32 13.08
CA ARG A 188 -16.06 15.44 13.68
C ARG A 188 -14.95 15.24 12.68
N GLU A 189 -13.76 15.68 13.02
CA GLU A 189 -12.55 15.55 12.20
C GLU A 189 -12.33 14.10 11.68
N ASP A 190 -12.59 13.07 12.49
CA ASP A 190 -12.48 11.65 12.10
C ASP A 190 -13.52 11.17 11.06
N TYR A 191 -14.52 12.01 10.76
CA TYR A 191 -15.54 11.84 9.72
C TYR A 191 -15.38 12.89 8.59
N ARG A 192 -15.07 14.15 8.92
CA ARG A 192 -14.89 15.26 7.98
C ARG A 192 -13.80 14.97 6.94
N MET A 193 -12.69 14.32 7.33
CA MET A 193 -11.67 13.87 6.36
C MET A 193 -12.22 12.86 5.33
N TRP A 194 -13.13 11.97 5.73
CA TRP A 194 -13.81 11.04 4.80
C TRP A 194 -14.87 11.73 3.94
N ILE A 195 -15.51 12.78 4.46
CA ILE A 195 -16.48 13.58 3.72
C ILE A 195 -15.75 14.36 2.63
N ASN A 196 -14.68 15.08 2.98
CA ASN A 196 -13.84 15.82 2.03
C ASN A 196 -13.27 14.90 0.93
N LEU A 197 -12.76 13.71 1.29
CA LEU A 197 -12.20 12.72 0.35
C LEU A 197 -13.19 12.20 -0.72
N ILE A 198 -14.50 12.23 -0.41
CA ILE A 198 -15.57 11.78 -1.31
C ILE A 198 -16.31 12.97 -1.98
N GLY A 199 -16.15 14.18 -1.43
CA GLY A 199 -16.91 15.37 -1.76
C GLY A 199 -18.02 15.64 -0.75
N GLU A 200 -18.03 16.85 -0.20
CA GLU A 200 -19.11 17.34 0.67
C GLU A 200 -20.44 17.47 -0.10
N ARG A 201 -21.56 17.18 0.57
CA ARG A 201 -22.92 17.15 0.00
C ARG A 201 -23.96 17.62 1.03
N ASP A 202 -25.13 18.05 0.55
CA ASP A 202 -26.27 18.33 1.45
C ASP A 202 -26.80 17.03 2.07
N PHE A 203 -26.29 16.70 3.26
CA PHE A 203 -26.71 15.50 3.98
C PHE A 203 -28.14 15.58 4.54
N THR A 204 -28.88 16.68 4.35
CA THR A 204 -30.32 16.76 4.67
C THR A 204 -31.21 16.12 3.60
N ASP A 205 -30.78 16.04 2.34
CA ASP A 205 -31.49 15.30 1.28
C ASP A 205 -31.12 13.80 1.22
N ALA A 206 -32.13 12.95 1.01
CA ALA A 206 -31.98 11.51 0.88
C ALA A 206 -31.43 11.06 -0.49
N GLY A 207 -31.51 11.91 -1.52
CA GLY A 207 -30.83 11.74 -2.80
C GLY A 207 -29.33 11.98 -2.65
N GLU A 208 -28.93 13.12 -2.11
CA GLU A 208 -27.53 13.48 -1.86
C GLU A 208 -26.83 12.52 -0.88
N ARG A 209 -27.49 12.13 0.23
CA ARG A 209 -27.02 11.01 1.08
C ARG A 209 -26.80 9.72 0.28
N CYS A 210 -27.62 9.46 -0.75
CA CYS A 210 -27.47 8.29 -1.60
C CYS A 210 -26.31 8.43 -2.60
N THR A 211 -26.09 9.60 -3.19
CA THR A 211 -24.92 9.89 -4.04
C THR A 211 -23.63 9.68 -3.25
N PHE A 212 -23.53 10.25 -2.05
CA PHE A 212 -22.37 10.03 -1.18
C PHE A 212 -22.17 8.54 -0.85
N ASN A 213 -23.23 7.83 -0.45
CA ASN A 213 -23.16 6.40 -0.16
C ASN A 213 -22.72 5.54 -1.37
N VAL A 214 -22.98 5.99 -2.61
CA VAL A 214 -22.55 5.33 -3.85
C VAL A 214 -21.06 5.56 -4.11
N LEU A 215 -20.61 6.81 -4.05
CA LEU A 215 -19.19 7.18 -4.21
C LEU A 215 -18.31 6.52 -3.13
N SER A 216 -18.78 6.54 -1.87
CA SER A 216 -18.16 5.88 -0.73
C SER A 216 -17.99 4.37 -0.94
N ALA A 217 -18.98 3.70 -1.55
CA ALA A 217 -18.88 2.28 -1.91
C ALA A 217 -17.90 2.05 -3.07
N GLN A 218 -17.89 2.91 -4.10
CA GLN A 218 -16.93 2.83 -5.21
C GLN A 218 -15.48 3.04 -4.73
N TRP A 219 -15.27 3.91 -3.74
CA TRP A 219 -13.97 4.12 -3.11
C TRP A 219 -13.56 2.87 -2.33
N ALA A 220 -14.44 2.37 -1.45
CA ALA A 220 -14.18 1.18 -0.64
C ALA A 220 -13.86 -0.05 -1.50
N ALA A 221 -14.61 -0.30 -2.57
CA ALA A 221 -14.38 -1.41 -3.49
C ALA A 221 -12.99 -1.37 -4.18
N LYS A 222 -12.37 -0.19 -4.32
CA LYS A 222 -11.04 -0.04 -4.89
C LYS A 222 -9.92 -0.06 -3.84
N PHE A 223 -10.16 0.54 -2.67
CA PHE A 223 -9.10 0.96 -1.74
C PHE A 223 -9.23 0.40 -0.31
N TRP A 224 -10.19 -0.48 -0.01
CA TRP A 224 -10.37 -1.02 1.35
C TRP A 224 -9.15 -1.77 1.91
N GLU A 225 -8.30 -2.34 1.05
CA GLU A 225 -7.04 -2.99 1.47
C GLU A 225 -5.95 -1.99 1.89
N VAL A 226 -6.13 -0.69 1.63
CA VAL A 226 -5.22 0.39 2.04
C VAL A 226 -5.65 0.88 3.43
N ASP A 227 -4.78 0.76 4.44
CA ASP A 227 -5.05 1.13 5.83
C ASP A 227 -5.01 2.66 6.07
N ILE A 228 -5.85 3.40 5.33
CA ILE A 228 -5.99 4.85 5.52
C ILE A 228 -6.67 5.11 6.87
N ASN A 229 -5.84 5.52 7.83
CA ASN A 229 -6.21 5.66 9.22
C ASN A 229 -6.11 7.14 9.62
N PHE A 230 -7.15 7.92 9.37
CA PHE A 230 -7.26 9.29 9.87
C PHE A 230 -7.31 9.28 11.41
N ARG A 231 -6.23 9.77 12.03
CA ARG A 231 -5.82 9.43 13.40
C ARG A 231 -5.42 10.65 14.22
N VAL A 232 -6.33 11.60 14.23
CA VAL A 232 -6.29 12.87 14.97
C VAL A 232 -5.53 12.75 16.29
N THR A 233 -4.43 13.51 16.39
CA THR A 233 -3.75 13.81 17.65
C THR A 233 -3.48 15.32 17.62
N PRO A 234 -4.31 16.16 18.27
CA PRO A 234 -4.09 17.59 18.32
C PRO A 234 -3.23 17.97 19.54
N PRO A 235 -2.57 19.16 19.56
CA PRO A 235 -2.80 20.30 18.68
C PRO A 235 -1.53 20.84 17.99
N GLU A 236 -1.44 20.71 16.66
CA GLU A 236 -0.49 21.42 15.79
C GLU A 236 -1.13 21.44 14.39
N LEU A 237 -1.88 22.50 14.07
CA LEU A 237 -2.78 22.53 12.90
C LEU A 237 -3.01 23.94 12.33
N GLU A 238 -2.07 24.87 12.55
CA GLU A 238 -2.06 26.21 11.94
C GLU A 238 -1.08 26.31 10.74
N GLU A 239 -0.32 25.25 10.42
CA GLU A 239 0.76 25.25 9.41
C GLU A 239 0.54 24.25 8.24
N LEU A 240 -0.69 23.79 8.00
CA LEU A 240 -0.99 22.83 6.92
C LEU A 240 -1.39 23.55 5.61
N GLY A 241 -0.54 23.38 4.59
CA GLY A 241 -0.74 23.87 3.23
C GLY A 241 -1.67 23.00 2.37
N ASP A 242 -1.50 23.07 1.05
CA ASP A 242 -2.45 22.52 0.08
C ASP A 242 -2.54 20.98 0.11
N LEU A 243 -3.75 20.45 -0.13
CA LEU A 243 -4.16 19.14 0.40
C LEU A 243 -3.76 17.94 -0.48
N ASP A 244 -3.35 18.18 -1.73
CA ASP A 244 -2.90 17.12 -2.64
C ASP A 244 -1.60 16.42 -2.17
N GLU A 245 -0.77 17.08 -1.33
CA GLU A 245 0.48 16.52 -0.78
C GLU A 245 0.24 15.41 0.29
N TRP A 246 -0.99 15.24 0.79
CA TRP A 246 -1.24 14.44 2.01
C TRP A 246 -1.59 12.96 1.78
N LEU A 247 -1.74 12.50 0.53
CA LEU A 247 -2.24 11.15 0.19
C LEU A 247 -1.25 9.99 0.44
N GLY A 248 -0.25 10.16 1.31
CA GLY A 248 0.97 9.34 1.35
C GLY A 248 1.12 8.27 2.44
N GLN A 249 0.48 8.37 3.62
CA GLN A 249 0.86 7.57 4.81
C GLN A 249 -0.30 6.90 5.58
N THR A 250 0.03 5.86 6.36
CA THR A 250 -0.92 4.97 7.08
C THR A 250 -0.47 4.69 8.52
N VAL A 251 -1.37 4.76 9.52
CA VAL A 251 -1.00 4.61 10.95
C VAL A 251 -2.10 3.91 11.80
N PRO A 252 -2.12 2.56 11.90
CA PRO A 252 -3.08 1.86 12.77
C PRO A 252 -2.80 2.07 14.27
N PRO A 253 -3.85 2.13 15.11
CA PRO A 253 -3.63 3.18 17.01
C PRO A 253 -3.14 2.25 18.15
N LEU A 254 -2.73 2.84 19.28
CA LEU A 254 -2.11 2.14 20.43
C LEU A 254 -3.08 1.23 21.23
N ARG A 255 -2.50 0.27 21.97
CA ARG A 255 -3.22 -0.57 22.96
C ARG A 255 -3.27 0.10 24.34
N GLY A 256 -4.23 -0.32 25.16
CA GLY A 256 -4.31 0.08 26.57
C GLY A 256 -3.16 -0.47 27.45
N LYS A 257 -2.72 0.37 28.39
CA LYS A 257 -2.04 0.12 29.69
C LYS A 257 -1.10 -1.10 29.83
N SER A 258 0.19 -0.80 29.72
CA SER A 258 1.26 -1.06 30.72
C SER A 258 1.38 -2.40 31.46
N HIS A 259 2.61 -2.94 31.45
CA HIS A 259 3.38 -3.10 32.69
C HIS A 259 4.85 -2.77 32.44
N ALA A 260 5.55 -2.27 33.46
CA ALA A 260 6.96 -1.89 33.38
C ALA A 260 7.87 -2.98 33.98
N GLY A 261 9.11 -3.05 33.48
CA GLY A 261 10.18 -3.90 34.01
C GLY A 261 11.51 -3.38 33.47
N GLY A 262 12.32 -2.79 34.36
CA GLY A 262 13.50 -2.02 33.98
C GLY A 262 14.76 -2.88 33.85
N GLY A 263 15.33 -2.90 32.65
CA GLY A 263 16.74 -3.16 32.39
C GLY A 263 17.24 -2.11 31.40
N LYS A 264 18.49 -1.66 31.52
CA LYS A 264 19.13 -0.91 30.42
C LYS A 264 19.24 -1.87 29.23
N LYS A 265 18.87 -1.40 28.04
CA LYS A 265 18.96 -2.15 26.79
C LYS A 265 19.94 -1.44 25.88
N ASP A 266 20.80 -2.19 25.21
CA ASP A 266 21.70 -1.62 24.21
C ASP A 266 21.00 -1.52 22.84
N ALA A 267 21.52 -0.67 21.96
CA ALA A 267 20.79 -0.19 20.78
C ALA A 267 20.46 -1.25 19.71
N GLY A 268 21.00 -2.47 19.80
CA GLY A 268 20.70 -3.60 18.92
C GLY A 268 19.66 -4.60 19.46
N ASP A 269 19.41 -4.63 20.77
CA ASP A 269 18.77 -5.75 21.50
C ASP A 269 17.26 -5.98 21.23
N MET A 270 16.65 -5.24 20.31
CA MET A 270 15.19 -5.09 20.22
C MET A 270 14.57 -5.50 18.89
N ILE A 271 15.31 -6.19 18.03
CA ILE A 271 14.88 -6.51 16.66
C ILE A 271 14.51 -7.99 16.53
N VAL A 272 15.47 -8.92 16.55
CA VAL A 272 15.23 -10.38 16.50
C VAL A 272 15.46 -11.00 17.89
N CYS A 273 14.62 -11.94 18.29
CA CYS A 273 14.68 -12.64 19.58
C CYS A 273 16.00 -13.41 19.79
N ASP A 274 16.58 -13.95 18.71
CA ASP A 274 17.82 -14.74 18.71
C ASP A 274 19.09 -13.89 18.70
N GLY A 275 18.97 -12.59 18.40
CA GLY A 275 20.06 -11.61 18.49
C GLY A 275 20.01 -10.75 19.75
N CYS A 276 19.20 -11.13 20.75
CA CYS A 276 18.93 -10.33 21.94
C CYS A 276 19.77 -10.80 23.14
N SER A 277 20.48 -9.90 23.81
CA SER A 277 21.23 -10.18 25.05
C SER A 277 20.39 -10.84 26.15
N LEU A 278 19.06 -10.62 26.13
CA LEU A 278 18.11 -11.18 27.08
C LEU A 278 17.53 -12.54 26.66
N GLN A 279 17.92 -13.12 25.51
CA GLN A 279 17.37 -14.37 24.93
C GLN A 279 17.11 -15.46 25.99
N LEU A 280 18.13 -15.81 26.77
CA LEU A 280 18.10 -16.87 27.78
C LEU A 280 17.22 -16.57 29.02
N SER A 281 16.77 -15.33 29.20
CA SER A 281 15.97 -14.89 30.36
C SER A 281 14.58 -14.34 29.98
N CYS A 282 14.35 -14.05 28.70
CA CYS A 282 13.15 -13.39 28.21
C CYS A 282 11.96 -14.36 28.14
N LYS A 283 10.97 -14.18 29.04
CA LYS A 283 9.70 -14.95 29.03
C LYS A 283 8.84 -14.76 27.77
N LEU A 284 9.24 -13.89 26.84
CA LEU A 284 8.59 -13.66 25.55
C LEU A 284 9.45 -14.12 24.36
N TYR A 285 10.60 -14.76 24.61
CA TYR A 285 11.46 -15.34 23.59
C TYR A 285 10.72 -16.38 22.73
N ARG A 286 10.99 -16.34 21.43
CA ARG A 286 10.73 -17.41 20.47
C ARG A 286 11.80 -17.34 19.38
N GLU A 287 12.34 -18.49 19.02
CA GLU A 287 13.25 -18.67 17.89
C GLU A 287 12.60 -18.21 16.56
N GLY A 288 13.38 -17.62 15.66
CA GLY A 288 12.93 -17.17 14.34
C GLY A 288 11.91 -16.04 14.37
N SER A 289 11.92 -15.21 15.42
CA SER A 289 10.88 -14.18 15.61
C SER A 289 11.41 -12.80 15.99
N VAL A 290 10.68 -11.76 15.59
CA VAL A 290 10.99 -10.39 16.04
C VAL A 290 10.54 -10.15 17.48
N CYS A 291 11.26 -9.28 18.18
CA CYS A 291 11.04 -8.98 19.59
C CYS A 291 9.62 -8.46 19.84
N ASN A 292 8.80 -9.22 20.56
CA ASN A 292 7.39 -8.87 20.86
C ASN A 292 7.23 -8.13 22.22
N VAL A 293 8.32 -7.64 22.81
CA VAL A 293 8.28 -6.79 24.01
C VAL A 293 7.61 -5.45 23.66
N PRO A 294 6.60 -4.97 24.40
CA PRO A 294 5.98 -3.67 24.11
C PRO A 294 7.00 -2.54 23.98
N GLN A 295 6.75 -1.61 23.05
CA GLN A 295 7.61 -0.48 22.69
C GLN A 295 8.95 -0.82 21.99
N SER A 296 9.34 -2.10 21.86
CA SER A 296 10.43 -2.48 20.94
C SER A 296 10.03 -2.26 19.48
N ASP A 297 11.02 -2.05 18.61
CA ASP A 297 10.80 -1.89 17.17
C ASP A 297 10.33 -3.19 16.50
N GLY A 298 10.81 -4.36 16.96
CA GLY A 298 10.22 -5.65 16.61
C GLY A 298 8.70 -5.70 16.88
N SER A 299 8.23 -5.09 17.98
CA SER A 299 6.80 -5.01 18.30
C SER A 299 6.03 -3.97 17.48
N LYS A 300 6.69 -3.11 16.71
CA LYS A 300 6.07 -2.24 15.69
C LYS A 300 5.94 -3.04 14.38
N LEU A 301 7.05 -3.62 13.91
CA LEU A 301 7.10 -4.47 12.72
C LEU A 301 6.09 -5.63 12.78
N ALA A 302 6.02 -6.36 13.91
CA ALA A 302 5.07 -7.46 14.09
C ALA A 302 3.58 -7.05 14.13
N LYS A 303 3.28 -5.77 14.38
CA LYS A 303 1.90 -5.25 14.24
C LYS A 303 1.61 -4.83 12.81
N PHE A 304 2.59 -4.23 12.16
CA PHE A 304 2.49 -3.73 10.79
C PHE A 304 2.30 -4.87 9.78
N PHE A 305 3.11 -5.92 9.86
CA PHE A 305 2.98 -7.10 8.99
C PHE A 305 2.01 -8.17 9.50
N GLY A 306 1.45 -8.02 10.71
CA GLY A 306 0.58 -9.01 11.37
C GLY A 306 1.24 -10.33 11.79
N SER A 307 2.41 -10.67 11.23
CA SER A 307 3.24 -11.81 11.61
C SER A 307 4.17 -11.49 12.78
N LYS A 308 4.82 -12.50 13.35
CA LYS A 308 5.96 -12.38 14.28
C LYS A 308 7.24 -13.02 13.76
N ASP A 309 7.11 -13.81 12.71
CA ASP A 309 8.17 -14.47 11.98
C ASP A 309 9.14 -13.41 11.42
N SER A 310 10.45 -13.59 11.58
CA SER A 310 11.44 -12.65 11.06
C SER A 310 11.45 -12.56 9.55
N ASP A 311 11.19 -13.67 8.88
CA ASP A 311 11.47 -13.83 7.45
C ASP A 311 10.31 -13.23 6.65
N VAL A 312 9.07 -13.49 7.08
CA VAL A 312 7.86 -12.82 6.58
C VAL A 312 7.94 -11.29 6.74
N ILE A 313 8.60 -10.80 7.79
CA ILE A 313 8.81 -9.36 8.03
C ILE A 313 9.93 -8.80 7.13
N VAL A 314 11.01 -9.56 6.91
CA VAL A 314 12.08 -9.18 5.99
C VAL A 314 11.58 -9.13 4.55
N ASP A 315 10.85 -10.13 4.09
CA ASP A 315 10.26 -10.18 2.73
C ASP A 315 9.25 -9.04 2.53
N GLY A 316 8.40 -8.78 3.53
CA GLY A 316 7.47 -7.64 3.53
C GLY A 316 8.18 -6.28 3.46
N LEU A 317 9.33 -6.12 4.14
CA LEU A 317 10.14 -4.90 4.05
C LEU A 317 10.87 -4.79 2.71
N VAL A 318 11.33 -5.89 2.11
CA VAL A 318 11.95 -5.90 0.77
C VAL A 318 10.92 -5.46 -0.28
N GLY A 319 9.70 -5.98 -0.24
CA GLY A 319 8.62 -5.54 -1.13
C GLY A 319 8.26 -4.06 -0.98
N ILE A 320 8.37 -3.50 0.23
CA ILE A 320 8.20 -2.05 0.46
C ILE A 320 9.39 -1.26 -0.08
N LEU A 321 10.62 -1.76 0.08
CA LEU A 321 11.83 -1.13 -0.44
C LEU A 321 11.77 -1.02 -1.97
N GLU A 322 11.39 -2.08 -2.67
CA GLU A 322 11.18 -2.06 -4.13
C GLU A 322 10.11 -1.04 -4.56
N LEU A 323 9.04 -0.88 -3.78
CA LEU A 323 7.98 0.09 -4.07
C LEU A 323 8.43 1.54 -3.79
N GLN A 324 9.25 1.77 -2.76
CA GLN A 324 9.86 3.06 -2.48
C GLN A 324 10.95 3.41 -3.51
N GLU A 325 11.73 2.43 -3.98
CA GLU A 325 12.70 2.59 -5.07
C GLU A 325 11.99 3.04 -6.35
N LYS A 326 10.93 2.33 -6.77
CA LYS A 326 10.11 2.68 -7.94
C LYS A 326 9.42 4.05 -7.81
N ARG A 327 9.23 4.58 -6.59
CA ARG A 327 8.78 5.97 -6.35
C ARG A 327 9.94 6.96 -6.46
N ALA A 328 11.08 6.67 -5.83
CA ALA A 328 12.29 7.50 -5.89
C ALA A 328 12.79 7.68 -7.32
N THR A 329 12.89 6.61 -8.12
CA THR A 329 13.27 6.69 -9.54
C THR A 329 12.34 7.60 -10.35
N ARG A 330 11.02 7.58 -10.07
CA ARG A 330 10.06 8.45 -10.75
C ARG A 330 10.21 9.90 -10.34
N ALA A 331 10.32 10.18 -9.04
CA ALA A 331 10.55 11.53 -8.52
C ALA A 331 11.84 12.14 -9.08
N LEU A 332 12.94 11.37 -9.05
CA LEU A 332 14.22 11.78 -9.65
C LEU A 332 14.13 12.00 -11.17
N SER A 333 13.39 11.17 -11.92
CA SER A 333 13.20 11.40 -13.37
C SER A 333 12.35 12.64 -13.70
N LEU A 334 11.43 13.03 -12.82
CA LEU A 334 10.65 14.26 -12.95
C LEU A 334 11.53 15.48 -12.61
N GLU A 335 12.37 15.39 -11.58
CA GLU A 335 13.38 16.41 -11.25
C GLU A 335 14.42 16.57 -12.37
N GLU A 336 14.92 15.48 -12.94
CA GLU A 336 15.84 15.51 -14.09
C GLU A 336 15.17 16.21 -15.30
N THR A 337 13.89 15.91 -15.57
CA THR A 337 13.11 16.60 -16.60
C THR A 337 12.92 18.09 -16.27
N ARG A 338 12.67 18.45 -15.00
CA ARG A 338 12.55 19.83 -14.52
C ARG A 338 13.84 20.62 -14.70
N ILE A 339 14.98 20.01 -14.37
CA ILE A 339 16.32 20.58 -14.57
C ILE A 339 16.59 20.80 -16.07
N GLN A 340 16.34 19.80 -16.92
CA GLN A 340 16.52 19.91 -18.37
C GLN A 340 15.66 21.03 -18.99
N MET A 341 14.40 21.19 -18.56
CA MET A 341 13.53 22.29 -19.01
C MET A 341 14.04 23.67 -18.54
N ASN A 342 14.61 23.76 -17.34
CA ASN A 342 15.19 24.99 -16.84
C ASN A 342 16.50 25.36 -17.56
N GLU A 343 17.37 24.38 -17.85
CA GLU A 343 18.58 24.59 -18.67
C GLU A 343 18.25 25.09 -20.07
N GLU A 344 17.27 24.47 -20.74
CA GLU A 344 16.89 24.86 -22.11
C GLU A 344 16.26 26.25 -22.14
N ARG A 345 15.44 26.60 -21.14
CA ARG A 345 14.92 27.97 -20.97
C ARG A 345 16.03 28.99 -20.72
N GLN A 346 17.06 28.64 -19.95
CA GLN A 346 18.22 29.52 -19.75
C GLN A 346 18.98 29.73 -21.07
N ARG A 347 19.14 28.69 -21.91
CA ARG A 347 19.73 28.83 -23.26
C ARG A 347 18.91 29.76 -24.15
N GLN A 348 17.57 29.68 -24.11
CA GLN A 348 16.67 30.56 -24.86
C GLN A 348 16.77 32.03 -24.41
N LEU A 349 16.90 32.26 -23.10
CA LEU A 349 17.16 33.59 -22.53
C LEU A 349 18.54 34.13 -22.96
N ASP A 350 19.59 33.31 -22.87
CA ASP A 350 20.97 33.67 -23.25
C ASP A 350 21.11 33.90 -24.77
N ALA A 351 20.28 33.24 -25.58
CA ALA A 351 20.17 33.48 -27.03
C ALA A 351 19.34 34.73 -27.39
N GLY A 352 18.59 35.30 -26.43
CA GLY A 352 17.70 36.43 -26.66
C GLY A 352 16.40 36.09 -27.39
N GLU A 353 15.96 34.82 -27.34
CA GLU A 353 14.69 34.38 -27.95
C GLU A 353 13.47 34.68 -27.07
N ILE A 354 13.67 34.92 -25.77
CA ILE A 354 12.63 35.21 -24.76
C ILE A 354 13.06 36.44 -23.95
N GLU A 355 12.14 37.38 -23.72
CA GLU A 355 12.42 38.55 -22.87
C GLU A 355 12.34 38.20 -21.38
N ARG A 356 13.25 38.76 -20.57
CA ARG A 356 13.40 38.40 -19.14
C ARG A 356 12.16 38.65 -18.29
N GLU A 357 11.28 39.56 -18.72
CA GLU A 357 10.03 39.90 -18.02
C GLU A 357 8.88 38.89 -18.29
N GLU A 358 9.00 38.01 -19.29
CA GLU A 358 8.02 36.94 -19.55
C GLU A 358 8.27 35.66 -18.74
N LEU A 359 9.39 35.58 -18.01
CA LEU A 359 9.69 34.45 -17.14
C LEU A 359 8.86 34.54 -15.85
N PRO A 360 8.04 33.53 -15.51
CA PRO A 360 7.47 33.38 -14.17
C PRO A 360 8.59 33.36 -13.13
N GLU A 361 8.30 33.83 -11.91
CA GLU A 361 9.31 34.06 -10.85
C GLU A 361 10.36 32.95 -10.80
N PHE A 362 11.61 33.35 -11.02
CA PHE A 362 12.73 32.43 -11.19
C PHE A 362 12.88 31.59 -9.92
N PHE A 363 12.83 30.27 -10.05
CA PHE A 363 12.77 29.36 -8.90
C PHE A 363 14.13 29.29 -8.18
N ASP A 364 14.42 30.29 -7.32
CA ASP A 364 15.44 30.26 -6.25
C ASP A 364 15.05 29.28 -5.11
N GLY A 365 14.35 28.19 -5.46
CA GLY A 365 13.95 27.12 -4.56
C GLY A 365 15.07 26.09 -4.35
N PRO A 366 14.86 25.12 -3.44
CA PRO A 366 15.83 24.06 -3.20
C PRO A 366 16.12 23.23 -4.46
N MET A 367 17.40 22.85 -4.63
CA MET A 367 17.94 22.16 -5.82
C MET A 367 17.33 20.77 -6.08
N MET A 368 16.63 20.21 -5.10
CA MET A 368 15.68 19.11 -5.27
C MET A 368 14.38 19.49 -4.57
N ASP A 369 13.27 19.06 -5.14
CA ASP A 369 11.96 19.17 -4.51
C ASP A 369 11.91 18.50 -3.10
N PRO A 370 11.17 19.08 -2.13
CA PRO A 370 11.05 18.52 -0.78
C PRO A 370 10.44 17.12 -0.71
N GLU A 371 9.46 16.77 -1.57
CA GLU A 371 8.91 15.40 -1.62
C GLU A 371 9.95 14.40 -2.14
N THR A 372 10.71 14.78 -3.18
CA THR A 372 11.79 13.93 -3.71
C THR A 372 12.81 13.63 -2.61
N THR A 373 13.20 14.64 -1.84
CA THR A 373 14.10 14.51 -0.69
C THR A 373 13.52 13.61 0.43
N LYS A 374 12.24 13.79 0.75
CA LYS A 374 11.44 13.01 1.72
C LYS A 374 11.35 11.53 1.34
N ILE A 375 11.11 11.21 0.06
CA ILE A 375 11.05 9.84 -0.49
C ILE A 375 12.41 9.14 -0.39
N VAL A 376 13.50 9.79 -0.80
CA VAL A 376 14.87 9.24 -0.68
C VAL A 376 15.22 9.01 0.80
N GLY A 377 14.86 9.94 1.68
CA GLY A 377 15.03 9.81 3.13
C GLY A 377 14.20 8.70 3.78
N GLU A 378 13.04 8.34 3.23
CA GLU A 378 12.29 7.15 3.64
C GLU A 378 12.95 5.85 3.16
N LEU A 379 13.35 5.77 1.89
CA LEU A 379 14.02 4.61 1.30
C LEU A 379 15.27 4.20 2.10
N ALA A 380 16.09 5.17 2.49
CA ALA A 380 17.28 4.95 3.32
C ALA A 380 16.95 4.40 4.72
N ARG A 381 15.85 4.85 5.34
CA ARG A 381 15.39 4.35 6.65
C ARG A 381 14.84 2.92 6.57
N THR A 382 14.14 2.57 5.49
CA THR A 382 13.70 1.19 5.22
C THR A 382 14.90 0.26 5.01
N GLY A 383 15.86 0.65 4.16
CA GLY A 383 17.09 -0.11 3.91
C GLY A 383 17.91 -0.37 5.18
N LEU A 384 18.09 0.66 6.03
CA LEU A 384 18.77 0.52 7.32
C LEU A 384 18.04 -0.46 8.26
N SER A 385 16.71 -0.51 8.21
CA SER A 385 15.91 -1.44 9.02
C SER A 385 16.09 -2.89 8.58
N ILE A 386 16.16 -3.14 7.26
CA ILE A 386 16.47 -4.47 6.69
C ILE A 386 17.91 -4.88 7.03
N ALA A 387 18.88 -3.96 6.95
CA ALA A 387 20.26 -4.23 7.31
C ALA A 387 20.41 -4.65 8.78
N ARG A 388 19.73 -3.96 9.70
CA ARG A 388 19.68 -4.31 11.14
C ARG A 388 18.97 -5.64 11.42
N LEU A 389 17.95 -6.00 10.66
CA LEU A 389 17.31 -7.32 10.73
C LEU A 389 18.28 -8.45 10.31
N ARG A 390 19.05 -8.25 9.23
CA ARG A 390 19.97 -9.28 8.70
C ARG A 390 21.30 -9.38 9.45
N LYS A 391 21.78 -8.31 10.09
CA LYS A 391 23.01 -8.31 10.92
C LYS A 391 22.83 -7.48 12.20
N PRO A 392 22.19 -8.02 13.27
CA PRO A 392 21.86 -7.26 14.48
C PRO A 392 23.07 -6.67 15.24
N THR A 393 24.24 -7.30 15.10
CA THR A 393 25.48 -6.95 15.83
C THR A 393 26.43 -6.03 15.04
N ALA A 394 26.12 -5.67 13.80
CA ALA A 394 27.00 -4.83 12.99
C ALA A 394 26.89 -3.34 13.40
N PRO A 395 28.00 -2.64 13.68
CA PRO A 395 27.99 -1.22 14.03
C PRO A 395 27.70 -0.35 12.79
N LEU A 396 26.41 -0.19 12.48
CA LEU A 396 25.93 0.66 11.38
C LEU A 396 26.02 2.15 11.74
N VAL A 397 27.20 2.74 11.53
CA VAL A 397 27.46 4.16 11.71
C VAL A 397 26.73 4.97 10.63
N VAL A 398 25.65 5.63 11.02
CA VAL A 398 24.99 6.68 10.22
C VAL A 398 25.36 8.02 10.84
N ASN A 399 26.12 8.84 10.11
CA ASN A 399 26.56 10.14 10.61
C ASN A 399 25.42 11.17 10.44
N GLN A 400 24.59 11.34 11.48
CA GLN A 400 23.31 12.09 11.40
C GLN A 400 23.47 13.62 11.35
N ASN A 401 24.68 14.16 11.34
CA ASN A 401 24.95 15.61 11.46
C ASN A 401 24.93 16.39 10.14
N THR A 402 24.26 15.91 9.09
CA THR A 402 24.03 16.68 7.86
C THR A 402 22.87 17.69 8.05
N GLN A 403 23.07 18.68 8.91
CA GLN A 403 22.17 19.85 8.98
C GLN A 403 22.40 20.73 7.75
N ILE A 404 21.48 20.65 6.78
CA ILE A 404 21.44 21.59 5.65
C ILE A 404 20.76 22.88 6.14
N GLY A 405 21.58 23.83 6.60
CA GLY A 405 21.10 25.15 7.04
C GLY A 405 20.97 26.14 5.88
N PRO A 406 19.99 27.07 5.90
CA PRO A 406 19.80 28.07 4.85
C PRO A 406 20.83 29.21 4.98
N GLY A 407 22.05 28.99 4.48
CA GLY A 407 23.09 30.02 4.46
C GLY A 407 24.44 29.54 3.95
N MET A 408 24.76 29.85 2.69
CA MET A 408 26.04 29.59 2.00
C MET A 408 26.58 28.15 2.12
N ALA A 409 26.13 27.28 1.23
CA ALA A 409 26.80 26.02 0.92
C ALA A 409 27.11 25.93 -0.58
N ASN A 410 28.39 26.12 -0.95
CA ASN A 410 28.91 25.54 -2.20
C ASN A 410 29.00 24.02 -2.00
N ALA A 411 27.85 23.35 -2.07
CA ALA A 411 27.74 21.90 -2.04
C ALA A 411 28.22 21.31 -3.37
N GLN A 412 29.51 21.40 -3.62
CA GLN A 412 30.15 20.80 -4.79
C GLN A 412 29.96 19.28 -4.71
N LEU A 413 29.11 18.75 -5.60
CA LEU A 413 28.84 17.32 -5.74
C LEU A 413 30.10 16.59 -6.18
N SER A 414 30.91 16.18 -5.21
CA SER A 414 32.01 15.26 -5.43
C SER A 414 31.51 13.83 -5.39
N GLU A 415 31.65 13.09 -6.48
CA GLU A 415 31.35 11.65 -6.58
C GLU A 415 32.33 10.77 -5.77
N GLN A 416 33.08 11.36 -4.83
CA GLN A 416 34.08 10.67 -4.05
C GLN A 416 33.44 9.92 -2.90
N ALA A 417 33.34 8.59 -3.03
CA ALA A 417 33.01 7.69 -1.94
C ALA A 417 33.89 8.01 -0.70
N SER A 418 33.27 8.10 0.48
CA SER A 418 33.99 8.50 1.69
C SER A 418 35.10 7.48 2.00
N THR A 419 36.21 7.96 2.56
CA THR A 419 37.40 7.15 2.85
C THR A 419 37.04 5.87 3.64
N ALA A 420 36.12 5.96 4.60
CA ALA A 420 35.63 4.82 5.37
C ALA A 420 34.81 3.79 4.56
N GLN A 421 34.02 4.24 3.57
CA GLN A 421 33.30 3.33 2.66
C GLN A 421 34.27 2.58 1.75
N VAL A 422 35.32 3.25 1.28
CA VAL A 422 36.36 2.64 0.44
C VAL A 422 37.18 1.61 1.22
N VAL A 423 37.60 1.93 2.44
CA VAL A 423 38.27 0.96 3.34
C VAL A 423 37.38 -0.25 3.60
N SER A 424 36.12 -0.06 3.99
CA SER A 424 35.21 -1.19 4.25
C SER A 424 34.92 -2.05 3.01
N MET A 425 34.90 -1.43 1.83
CA MET A 425 34.81 -2.16 0.56
C MET A 425 36.08 -2.98 0.26
N LEU A 426 37.27 -2.45 0.56
CA LEU A 426 38.56 -3.15 0.41
C LEU A 426 38.68 -4.32 1.40
N GLU A 427 38.31 -4.13 2.67
CA GLU A 427 38.21 -5.18 3.68
C GLU A 427 37.28 -6.32 3.20
N SER A 428 36.11 -5.98 2.64
CA SER A 428 35.16 -6.97 2.09
C SER A 428 35.70 -7.77 0.89
N LYS A 429 36.86 -7.38 0.34
CA LYS A 429 37.56 -8.05 -0.76
C LYS A 429 38.85 -8.76 -0.32
N GLY A 430 39.21 -8.72 0.96
CA GLY A 430 40.39 -9.41 1.53
C GLY A 430 41.66 -8.56 1.59
N TRP A 431 41.56 -7.24 1.42
CA TRP A 431 42.64 -6.32 1.77
C TRP A 431 42.63 -6.05 3.28
N GLU A 432 43.79 -5.86 3.88
CA GLU A 432 43.96 -5.74 5.34
C GLU A 432 44.51 -4.37 5.74
N LEU A 433 44.12 -3.87 6.90
CA LEU A 433 44.65 -2.61 7.45
C LEU A 433 46.03 -2.80 8.15
N THR A 434 46.85 -3.73 7.64
CA THR A 434 48.11 -4.16 8.24
C THR A 434 49.29 -3.62 7.44
N GLU A 435 49.95 -2.60 7.98
CA GLU A 435 51.12 -1.96 7.36
C GLU A 435 52.25 -2.98 7.11
N GLY A 436 52.80 -2.98 5.89
CA GLY A 436 53.87 -3.91 5.48
C GLY A 436 53.42 -5.30 4.98
N GLN A 437 52.12 -5.57 4.81
CA GLN A 437 51.64 -6.80 4.15
C GLN A 437 51.37 -6.62 2.64
N PRO A 438 51.53 -7.66 1.80
CA PRO A 438 51.23 -7.63 0.36
C PRO A 438 49.80 -7.18 -0.02
N ASN A 439 48.85 -7.33 0.89
CA ASN A 439 47.44 -6.92 0.77
C ASN A 439 47.09 -5.72 1.66
N SER A 440 48.08 -4.90 2.07
CA SER A 440 47.85 -3.71 2.89
C SER A 440 47.02 -2.65 2.19
N ILE A 441 46.03 -2.09 2.87
CA ILE A 441 45.26 -0.92 2.41
C ILE A 441 46.12 0.34 2.56
N THR A 442 46.68 0.84 1.45
CA THR A 442 47.45 2.10 1.41
C THR A 442 46.60 3.30 1.04
N GLU A 443 47.11 4.52 1.23
CA GLU A 443 46.40 5.75 0.83
C GLU A 443 46.25 5.86 -0.69
N GLU A 444 47.24 5.45 -1.49
CA GLU A 444 47.15 5.47 -2.96
C GLU A 444 46.11 4.46 -3.47
N LEU A 445 45.96 3.31 -2.81
CA LEU A 445 44.91 2.33 -3.14
C LEU A 445 43.52 2.92 -2.86
N ILE A 446 43.36 3.65 -1.76
CA ILE A 446 42.10 4.33 -1.44
C ILE A 446 41.79 5.42 -2.47
N GLU A 447 42.77 6.24 -2.88
CA GLU A 447 42.57 7.24 -3.93
C GLU A 447 42.29 6.61 -5.30
N GLN A 448 43.01 5.56 -5.68
CA GLN A 448 42.77 4.83 -6.93
C GLN A 448 41.35 4.27 -7.00
N VAL A 449 40.83 3.73 -5.89
CA VAL A 449 39.44 3.22 -5.83
C VAL A 449 38.42 4.36 -5.86
N LYS A 450 38.69 5.51 -5.22
CA LYS A 450 37.84 6.72 -5.34
C LYS A 450 37.78 7.24 -6.78
N ILE A 451 38.89 7.22 -7.51
CA ILE A 451 38.98 7.73 -8.88
C ILE A 451 38.38 6.76 -9.91
N THR A 452 38.54 5.45 -9.72
CA THR A 452 38.19 4.44 -10.74
C THR A 452 36.90 3.67 -10.46
N GLY A 453 36.36 3.74 -9.23
CA GLY A 453 35.22 2.95 -8.79
C GLY A 453 35.45 1.43 -8.76
N LYS A 454 36.71 0.96 -8.90
CA LYS A 454 37.05 -0.45 -9.06
C LYS A 454 38.11 -0.88 -8.07
N VAL A 455 37.80 -1.87 -7.25
CA VAL A 455 38.80 -2.55 -6.41
C VAL A 455 39.71 -3.41 -7.30
N PRO A 456 41.04 -3.21 -7.29
CA PRO A 456 41.95 -4.10 -8.00
C PRO A 456 41.95 -5.50 -7.36
N PRO A 457 42.18 -6.57 -8.15
CA PRO A 457 42.35 -7.92 -7.60
C PRO A 457 43.60 -7.98 -6.73
N ILE A 458 43.53 -8.72 -5.61
CA ILE A 458 44.70 -9.00 -4.79
C ILE A 458 45.73 -9.75 -5.65
N PRO A 459 47.01 -9.32 -5.69
CA PRO A 459 48.03 -9.94 -6.54
C PRO A 459 48.32 -11.38 -6.09
N ALA A 460 47.81 -12.34 -6.86
CA ALA A 460 47.67 -13.75 -6.45
C ALA A 460 48.99 -14.57 -6.35
N ASN A 461 50.17 -13.93 -6.31
CA ASN A 461 51.46 -14.63 -6.37
C ASN A 461 52.66 -13.81 -5.81
N LEU A 462 52.54 -13.21 -4.61
CA LEU A 462 53.70 -12.58 -3.96
C LEU A 462 54.73 -13.51 -3.26
N PRO A 463 54.43 -14.76 -2.80
CA PRO A 463 55.45 -15.60 -2.18
C PRO A 463 56.69 -15.81 -3.07
N ALA A 464 56.48 -16.14 -4.35
CA ALA A 464 57.55 -16.32 -5.33
C ALA A 464 58.29 -15.02 -5.70
N ALA A 465 57.65 -13.85 -5.52
CA ALA A 465 58.29 -12.55 -5.76
C ALA A 465 59.20 -12.14 -4.59
N ILE A 466 58.81 -12.47 -3.35
CA ILE A 466 59.61 -12.21 -2.15
C ILE A 466 60.78 -13.19 -2.06
N GLU A 467 60.58 -14.48 -2.40
CA GLU A 467 61.69 -15.44 -2.55
C GLU A 467 62.69 -14.99 -3.63
N ALA A 468 62.21 -14.46 -4.77
CA ALA A 468 63.09 -13.94 -5.82
C ALA A 468 63.83 -12.65 -5.45
N ALA A 469 63.29 -11.82 -4.54
CA ALA A 469 63.97 -10.63 -4.04
C ALA A 469 65.05 -10.99 -3.01
N ASN A 470 64.72 -11.85 -2.03
CA ASN A 470 65.65 -12.23 -0.96
C ASN A 470 66.86 -13.03 -1.47
N VAL A 471 66.76 -13.71 -2.61
CA VAL A 471 67.89 -14.40 -3.26
C VAL A 471 68.92 -13.43 -3.88
N ILE A 472 68.58 -12.15 -4.08
CA ILE A 472 69.48 -11.16 -4.67
C ILE A 472 70.36 -10.47 -3.62
N GLU A 473 69.93 -10.41 -2.35
CA GLU A 473 70.72 -9.77 -1.27
C GLU A 473 71.83 -10.69 -0.69
N ASP A 474 71.81 -11.99 -0.99
CA ASP A 474 72.81 -12.99 -0.53
C ASP A 474 74.00 -13.21 -1.52
N GLU A 475 74.10 -12.47 -2.64
CA GLU A 475 75.22 -12.57 -3.61
C GLU A 475 76.16 -11.34 -3.66
N GLU A 476 76.07 -10.38 -2.72
CA GLU A 476 77.03 -9.25 -2.58
C GLU A 476 77.74 -9.17 -1.18
N GLU A 477 78.37 -10.27 -0.72
CA GLU A 477 79.53 -10.25 0.22
C GLU A 477 80.71 -11.12 -0.27
#